data_AF-A0A9P7K747-F1
#
_entry.id   AF-A0A9P7K747-F1
#
_cell.length_a   1.000
_cell.length_b   1.000
_cell.length_c   1.000
_cell.angle_alpha   90.00
_cell.angle_beta   90.00
_cell.angle_gamma   90.00
#
_symmetry.space_group_name_H-M   'P 1'
#
loop_
_entity.id
_entity.type
_entity.pdbx_description
1 polymer ?
#
loop_
_entity_poly.entity_id
_entity_poly.type
_entity_poly.pdbx_seq_one_letter_code
_entity_poly.pdbx_strand_id
1 'polypeptide(L)'
;MLIHRLGVLAALPVLGVIATGQIPVIDGVLGGTSKSSNVPANSQLFSIAATTPGKLRVVENSGVCETTPGVYQASGYGDLTATQSIWFWFFASRTNPDTAPLALWFNGGPGSSSMIGLFQENGPCRITTDSSTVTRNPYSWNNQANVLYIDQPVGVGFSHGDLKVGTSQQAAADIWTFLQIFFSDSRFAKYQNNNLAIWTES
;
A
#
# COMPACT_ATOMS: atom_id res chain seq x y z
N MET A 1 32.38 -57.54 -1.12
CA MET A 1 31.08 -58.07 -1.56
C MET A 1 30.02 -57.66 -0.55
N LEU A 2 29.39 -56.49 -0.75
CA LEU A 2 27.98 -56.27 -0.43
C LEU A 2 27.54 -54.95 -1.10
N ILE A 3 26.34 -55.00 -1.63
CA ILE A 3 25.77 -54.15 -2.67
C ILE A 3 24.59 -53.38 -2.06
N HIS A 4 24.39 -52.12 -2.52
CA HIS A 4 23.17 -51.29 -2.42
C HIS A 4 22.81 -50.73 -1.02
N ARG A 5 22.28 -49.50 -0.87
CA ARG A 5 21.27 -48.81 -1.68
C ARG A 5 21.50 -47.29 -1.71
N LEU A 6 21.43 -46.69 -2.90
CA LEU A 6 21.15 -45.27 -3.08
C LEU A 6 19.69 -45.01 -2.63
N GLY A 7 19.50 -44.16 -1.63
CA GLY A 7 18.20 -43.56 -1.32
C GLY A 7 18.00 -42.31 -2.17
N VAL A 8 17.05 -42.36 -3.09
CA VAL A 8 16.59 -41.19 -3.85
C VAL A 8 15.80 -40.29 -2.89
N LEU A 9 16.34 -39.12 -2.55
CA LEU A 9 15.58 -38.05 -1.90
C LEU A 9 14.65 -37.44 -2.95
N ALA A 10 13.37 -37.81 -2.93
CA ALA A 10 12.35 -37.13 -3.69
C ALA A 10 12.08 -35.76 -3.02
N ALA A 11 12.43 -34.68 -3.70
CA ALA A 11 12.00 -33.34 -3.34
C ALA A 11 10.50 -33.21 -3.64
N LEU A 12 9.67 -33.23 -2.61
CA LEU A 12 8.26 -32.86 -2.72
C LEU A 12 8.18 -31.33 -2.94
N PRO A 13 7.47 -30.84 -3.96
CA PRO A 13 7.18 -29.42 -4.05
C PRO A 13 6.20 -29.07 -2.93
N VAL A 14 6.64 -28.25 -1.98
CA VAL A 14 5.74 -27.61 -1.03
C VAL A 14 4.94 -26.58 -1.82
N LEU A 15 3.78 -27.00 -2.33
CA LEU A 15 2.72 -26.08 -2.74
C LEU A 15 2.30 -25.32 -1.48
N GLY A 16 2.82 -24.11 -1.32
CA GLY A 16 2.42 -23.18 -0.28
C GLY A 16 0.98 -22.74 -0.52
N VAL A 17 0.01 -23.52 -0.05
CA VAL A 17 -1.38 -23.09 0.05
C VAL A 17 -1.57 -22.49 1.44
N ILE A 18 -1.16 -21.24 1.61
CA ILE A 18 -1.67 -20.40 2.71
C ILE A 18 -2.49 -19.28 2.06
N ALA A 19 -3.62 -19.68 1.46
CA ALA A 19 -4.69 -18.77 1.04
C ALA A 19 -5.97 -19.03 1.87
N THR A 20 -5.84 -19.55 3.08
CA THR A 20 -6.99 -19.84 3.94
C THR A 20 -7.59 -18.53 4.44
N GLY A 21 -8.62 -18.04 3.74
CA GLY A 21 -9.56 -17.04 4.24
C GLY A 21 -9.53 -15.66 3.60
N GLN A 22 -8.64 -15.37 2.64
CA GLN A 22 -8.56 -14.04 2.03
C GLN A 22 -9.47 -13.88 0.79
N ILE A 23 -9.80 -14.97 0.10
CA ILE A 23 -10.71 -14.96 -1.04
C ILE A 23 -12.07 -15.50 -0.57
N PRO A 24 -13.16 -14.70 -0.58
CA PRO A 24 -14.47 -15.16 -0.15
C PRO A 24 -14.99 -16.25 -1.08
N VAL A 25 -15.69 -17.24 -0.52
CA VAL A 25 -16.44 -18.24 -1.30
C VAL A 25 -17.93 -17.92 -1.12
N ILE A 26 -18.56 -17.38 -2.17
CA ILE A 26 -19.99 -17.07 -2.16
C ILE A 26 -20.68 -18.07 -3.09
N ASP A 27 -21.71 -18.74 -2.58
CA ASP A 27 -22.47 -19.76 -3.33
C ASP A 27 -21.60 -20.86 -3.96
N GLY A 28 -20.52 -21.26 -3.28
CA GLY A 28 -19.56 -22.26 -3.78
C GLY A 28 -18.58 -21.75 -4.84
N VAL A 29 -18.64 -20.46 -5.20
CA VAL A 29 -17.73 -19.81 -6.14
C VAL A 29 -16.63 -19.08 -5.38
N LEU A 30 -15.38 -19.51 -5.59
CA LEU A 30 -14.19 -18.82 -5.07
C LEU A 30 -14.08 -17.44 -5.75
N GLY A 31 -14.06 -16.38 -4.96
CA GLY A 31 -14.10 -14.99 -5.43
C GLY A 31 -15.50 -14.50 -5.83
N GLY A 32 -16.56 -15.26 -5.49
CA GLY A 32 -17.93 -14.84 -5.74
C GLY A 32 -18.30 -13.57 -4.95
N THR A 33 -19.21 -12.76 -5.48
CA THR A 33 -19.75 -11.58 -4.81
C THR A 33 -21.19 -11.86 -4.37
N SER A 34 -21.60 -11.43 -3.17
CA SER A 34 -23.01 -11.49 -2.79
C SER A 34 -23.85 -10.60 -3.71
N LYS A 35 -25.11 -10.98 -3.97
CA LYS A 35 -26.07 -10.08 -4.65
C LYS A 35 -26.21 -8.82 -3.79
N SER A 36 -25.74 -7.70 -4.34
CA SER A 36 -25.60 -6.40 -3.67
C SER A 36 -26.74 -6.12 -2.69
N SER A 37 -26.40 -5.99 -1.41
CA SER A 37 -27.22 -5.20 -0.50
C SER A 37 -27.02 -3.75 -0.95
N ASN A 38 -28.09 -3.06 -1.34
CA ASN A 38 -28.06 -1.63 -1.62
C ASN A 38 -27.47 -0.88 -0.42
N VAL A 39 -26.16 -0.70 -0.37
CA VAL A 39 -25.52 0.28 0.50
C VAL A 39 -25.98 1.61 -0.07
N PRO A 40 -26.76 2.42 0.66
CA PRO A 40 -27.09 3.74 0.18
C PRO A 40 -25.77 4.47 -0.04
N ALA A 41 -25.46 4.80 -1.30
CA ALA A 41 -24.37 5.71 -1.59
C ALA A 41 -24.75 7.02 -0.92
N ASN A 42 -24.18 7.30 0.25
CA ASN A 42 -24.32 8.58 0.88
C ASN A 42 -23.59 9.59 -0.02
N SER A 43 -24.33 10.19 -0.95
CA SER A 43 -23.86 11.17 -1.93
C SER A 43 -23.61 12.53 -1.29
N GLN A 44 -23.05 12.52 -0.07
CA GLN A 44 -22.38 13.68 0.46
C GLN A 44 -21.24 13.98 -0.52
N LEU A 45 -21.46 15.00 -1.35
CA LEU A 45 -20.43 15.58 -2.21
C LEU A 45 -19.36 16.12 -1.27
N PHE A 46 -18.37 15.30 -0.95
CA PHE A 46 -17.18 15.76 -0.28
C PHE A 46 -16.52 16.78 -1.21
N SER A 47 -16.36 18.02 -0.73
CA SER A 47 -15.62 19.02 -1.49
C SER A 47 -14.20 18.49 -1.67
N ILE A 48 -13.81 18.22 -2.92
CA ILE A 48 -12.42 17.87 -3.23
C ILE A 48 -11.61 19.13 -2.89
N ALA A 49 -10.80 19.03 -1.84
CA ALA A 49 -9.92 20.12 -1.45
C ALA A 49 -9.07 20.52 -2.67
N ALA A 50 -9.06 21.82 -2.98
CA ALA A 50 -8.35 22.35 -4.13
C ALA A 50 -6.88 21.94 -4.12
N THR A 51 -6.35 21.57 -5.28
CA THR A 51 -4.94 21.20 -5.44
C THR A 51 -4.06 22.42 -5.16
N THR A 52 -2.96 22.20 -4.45
CA THR A 52 -1.95 23.23 -4.19
C THR A 52 -0.59 22.69 -4.59
N PRO A 53 -0.08 23.02 -5.80
CA PRO A 53 1.17 22.48 -6.32
C PRO A 53 2.31 22.61 -5.31
N GLY A 54 3.05 21.51 -5.12
CA GLY A 54 4.16 21.47 -4.17
C GLY A 54 3.74 21.29 -2.70
N LYS A 55 2.48 20.94 -2.42
CA LYS A 55 1.97 20.71 -1.05
C LYS A 55 1.30 19.36 -0.92
N LEU A 56 1.20 18.90 0.33
CA LEU A 56 0.43 17.74 0.71
C LEU A 56 -0.97 18.13 1.20
N ARG A 57 -1.99 17.36 0.79
CA ARG A 57 -3.34 17.35 1.37
C ARG A 57 -3.47 16.05 2.16
N VAL A 58 -3.55 16.12 3.48
CA VAL A 58 -3.32 14.95 4.36
C VAL A 58 -4.42 14.80 5.39
N VAL A 59 -4.83 13.55 5.60
CA VAL A 59 -5.63 13.09 6.72
C VAL A 59 -4.73 12.26 7.63
N GLU A 60 -4.63 12.65 8.89
CA GLU A 60 -3.81 11.96 9.90
C GLU A 60 -4.68 11.02 10.74
N ASN A 61 -4.12 9.87 11.10
CA ASN A 61 -4.70 8.92 12.04
C ASN A 61 -6.15 8.55 11.74
N SER A 62 -6.44 8.24 10.47
CA SER A 62 -7.78 7.89 9.99
C SER A 62 -8.42 6.70 10.73
N GLY A 63 -7.60 5.83 11.33
CA GLY A 63 -8.05 4.61 12.00
C GLY A 63 -8.55 3.53 11.05
N VAL A 64 -8.43 3.73 9.73
CA VAL A 64 -9.02 2.82 8.73
C VAL A 64 -8.27 1.50 8.63
N CYS A 65 -6.94 1.52 8.62
CA CYS A 65 -6.13 0.29 8.46
C CYS A 65 -5.22 0.03 9.66
N GLU A 66 -4.38 0.99 10.05
CA GLU A 66 -3.60 0.88 11.28
C GLU A 66 -4.48 1.24 12.49
N THR A 67 -4.71 0.25 13.35
CA THR A 67 -5.58 0.34 14.53
C THR A 67 -4.81 0.14 15.84
N THR A 68 -3.49 -0.09 15.77
CA THR A 68 -2.62 -0.21 16.95
C THR A 68 -2.54 1.17 17.65
N PRO A 69 -2.89 1.26 18.94
CA PRO A 69 -2.86 2.53 19.67
C PRO A 69 -1.48 3.19 19.63
N GLY A 70 -1.44 4.49 19.35
CA GLY A 70 -0.20 5.29 19.34
C GLY A 70 0.65 5.16 18.07
N VAL A 71 0.27 4.33 17.11
CA VAL A 71 0.99 4.22 15.82
C VAL A 71 0.46 5.28 14.86
N TYR A 72 1.34 6.21 14.49
CA TYR A 72 0.99 7.28 13.56
C TYR A 72 0.76 6.75 12.14
N GLN A 73 -0.29 7.22 11.49
CA GLN A 73 -0.53 7.00 10.07
C GLN A 73 -1.01 8.28 9.41
N ALA A 74 -0.76 8.41 8.11
CA ALA A 74 -1.25 9.53 7.34
C ALA A 74 -1.49 9.11 5.90
N SER A 75 -2.62 9.50 5.33
CA SER A 75 -2.91 9.30 3.91
C SER A 75 -3.29 10.61 3.26
N GLY A 76 -3.12 10.69 1.95
CA GLY A 76 -3.38 11.94 1.27
C GLY A 76 -2.77 12.02 -0.12
N TYR A 77 -2.71 13.24 -0.60
CA TYR A 77 -2.21 13.57 -1.92
C TYR A 77 -1.00 14.48 -1.84
N GLY A 78 0.03 14.22 -2.64
CA GLY A 78 1.04 15.21 -3.02
C GLY A 78 0.69 15.80 -4.38
N ASP A 79 0.42 17.10 -4.42
CA ASP A 79 0.01 17.78 -5.64
C ASP A 79 1.25 18.17 -6.47
N LEU A 80 1.51 17.44 -7.54
CA LEU A 80 2.65 17.70 -8.44
C LEU A 80 2.44 18.97 -9.25
N THR A 81 1.22 19.15 -9.75
CA THR A 81 0.79 20.31 -10.53
C THR A 81 -0.62 20.73 -10.11
N ALA A 82 -1.20 21.74 -10.77
CA ALA A 82 -2.57 22.15 -10.50
C ALA A 82 -3.59 21.07 -10.87
N THR A 83 -3.23 20.10 -11.72
CA THR A 83 -4.14 19.06 -12.21
C THR A 83 -3.70 17.65 -11.86
N GLN A 84 -2.50 17.44 -11.32
CA GLN A 84 -1.93 16.11 -11.07
C GLN A 84 -1.57 15.92 -9.60
N SER A 85 -2.08 14.84 -9.01
CA SER A 85 -1.89 14.49 -7.61
C SER A 85 -1.53 13.01 -7.47
N ILE A 86 -0.47 12.73 -6.69
CA ILE A 86 -0.06 11.37 -6.32
C ILE A 86 -0.63 11.05 -4.94
N TRP A 87 -1.39 9.95 -4.86
CA TRP A 87 -1.89 9.40 -3.62
C TRP A 87 -0.81 8.61 -2.89
N PHE A 88 -0.81 8.75 -1.56
CA PHE A 88 0.03 7.97 -0.68
C PHE A 88 -0.71 7.53 0.58
N TRP A 89 -0.20 6.47 1.20
CA TRP A 89 -0.55 6.10 2.57
C TRP A 89 0.70 5.69 3.34
N PHE A 90 1.02 6.48 4.35
CA PHE A 90 2.14 6.32 5.26
C PHE A 90 1.71 5.65 6.56
N PHE A 91 2.53 4.72 7.04
CA PHE A 91 2.42 4.12 8.36
C PHE A 91 3.76 4.18 9.06
N ALA A 92 3.79 4.80 10.24
CA ALA A 92 4.97 4.79 11.08
C ALA A 92 5.27 3.37 11.56
N SER A 93 6.55 3.13 11.90
CA SER A 93 6.93 1.87 12.52
C SER A 93 6.25 1.70 13.88
N ARG A 94 5.79 0.49 14.15
CA ARG A 94 5.32 0.05 15.47
C ARG A 94 6.47 -0.05 16.47
N THR A 95 7.72 -0.12 15.99
CA THR A 95 8.93 -0.22 16.81
C THR A 95 9.88 0.92 16.45
N ASN A 96 10.17 1.81 17.39
CA ASN A 96 11.15 2.91 17.23
C ASN A 96 11.00 3.71 15.92
N PRO A 97 9.82 4.32 15.64
CA PRO A 97 9.53 4.96 14.35
C PRO A 97 10.52 6.07 13.97
N ASP A 98 11.12 6.76 14.94
CA ASP A 98 12.07 7.83 14.65
C ASP A 98 13.40 7.30 14.07
N THR A 99 13.79 6.06 14.38
CA THR A 99 15.06 5.47 13.92
C THR A 99 14.88 4.31 12.94
N ALA A 100 13.67 3.76 12.81
CA ALA A 100 13.36 2.68 11.89
C ALA A 100 13.60 3.11 10.42
N PRO A 101 14.03 2.20 9.53
CA PRO A 101 14.21 2.53 8.11
C PRO A 101 12.90 3.00 7.48
N LEU A 102 13.01 3.82 6.43
CA LEU A 102 11.88 4.20 5.57
C LEU A 102 11.85 3.27 4.36
N ALA A 103 10.79 2.50 4.23
CA ALA A 103 10.52 1.63 3.09
C ALA A 103 9.49 2.30 2.17
N LEU A 104 9.85 2.52 0.92
CA LEU A 104 8.90 2.85 -0.15
C LEU A 104 8.40 1.55 -0.77
N TRP A 105 7.10 1.45 -1.01
CA TRP A 105 6.47 0.29 -1.64
C TRP A 105 5.73 0.69 -2.92
N PHE A 106 6.03 -0.03 -4.00
CA PHE A 106 5.40 0.14 -5.32
C PHE A 106 4.94 -1.20 -5.90
N ASN A 107 3.64 -1.39 -6.08
CA ASN A 107 3.17 -2.46 -6.97
C ASN A 107 3.40 -2.08 -8.45
N GLY A 108 3.54 -3.10 -9.31
CA GLY A 108 3.92 -2.99 -10.71
C GLY A 108 2.74 -2.97 -11.71
N GLY A 109 2.70 -3.96 -12.60
CA GLY A 109 1.73 -4.03 -13.70
C GLY A 109 2.38 -3.85 -15.08
N PRO A 110 2.56 -2.62 -15.61
CA PRO A 110 2.38 -1.28 -14.99
C PRO A 110 0.91 -0.85 -14.82
N GLY A 111 0.65 0.06 -13.88
CA GLY A 111 -0.68 0.66 -13.68
C GLY A 111 -1.47 0.09 -12.51
N SER A 112 -0.88 -0.79 -11.70
CA SER A 112 -1.52 -1.37 -10.53
C SER A 112 -1.34 -0.50 -9.28
N SER A 113 -2.39 -0.41 -8.47
CA SER A 113 -2.34 0.35 -7.21
C SER A 113 -1.46 -0.33 -6.18
N SER A 114 -0.69 0.47 -5.44
CA SER A 114 0.09 0.02 -4.28
C SER A 114 -0.77 -0.31 -3.06
N MET A 115 -2.08 -0.01 -3.13
CA MET A 115 -3.04 -0.46 -2.13
C MET A 115 -3.21 -1.99 -2.17
N ILE A 116 -2.82 -2.66 -3.27
CA ILE A 116 -2.74 -4.12 -3.32
C ILE A 116 -1.74 -4.63 -2.26
N GLY A 117 -0.51 -4.14 -2.27
CA GLY A 117 0.48 -4.54 -1.27
C GLY A 117 0.13 -4.13 0.15
N LEU A 118 -0.54 -3.00 0.30
CA LEU A 118 -1.07 -2.59 1.59
C LEU A 118 -2.10 -3.60 2.13
N PHE A 119 -3.17 -3.88 1.38
CA PHE A 119 -4.28 -4.69 1.89
C PHE A 119 -4.05 -6.18 1.80
N GLN A 120 -3.22 -6.65 0.87
CA GLN A 120 -3.13 -8.07 0.54
C GLN A 120 -1.76 -8.69 0.87
N GLU A 121 -0.70 -7.90 1.01
CA GLU A 121 0.67 -8.43 1.10
C GLU A 121 1.37 -8.10 2.41
N ASN A 122 1.72 -6.84 2.65
CA ASN A 122 2.61 -6.47 3.75
C ASN A 122 2.16 -5.25 4.57
N GLY A 123 1.03 -4.63 4.22
CA GLY A 123 0.47 -3.53 5.00
C GLY A 123 -0.12 -3.94 6.35
N PRO A 124 -0.53 -2.94 7.15
CA PRO A 124 -0.83 -3.12 8.56
C PRO A 124 -2.14 -3.84 8.86
N CYS A 125 -3.00 -4.01 7.85
CA CYS A 125 -4.29 -4.66 7.99
C CYS A 125 -4.63 -5.59 6.82
N ARG A 126 -5.71 -6.36 7.02
CA ARG A 126 -6.38 -7.20 6.03
C ARG A 126 -7.86 -6.85 5.97
N ILE A 127 -8.39 -6.70 4.77
CA ILE A 127 -9.83 -6.60 4.56
C ILE A 127 -10.44 -7.97 4.84
N THR A 128 -11.48 -8.01 5.66
CA THR A 128 -12.21 -9.23 5.99
C THR A 128 -13.19 -9.61 4.89
N THR A 129 -13.67 -10.84 4.90
CA THR A 129 -14.62 -11.36 3.89
C THR A 129 -15.98 -10.66 3.89
N ASP A 130 -16.30 -9.88 4.92
CA ASP A 130 -17.50 -9.03 4.99
C ASP A 130 -17.37 -7.74 4.14
N SER A 131 -16.20 -7.49 3.53
CA SER A 131 -15.88 -6.30 2.73
C SER A 131 -16.09 -4.96 3.44
N SER A 132 -16.22 -4.94 4.76
CA SER A 132 -16.59 -3.74 5.52
C SER A 132 -15.74 -3.52 6.77
N THR A 133 -15.05 -4.57 7.25
CA THR A 133 -14.13 -4.44 8.38
C THR A 133 -12.69 -4.79 7.98
N VAL A 134 -11.76 -4.47 8.87
CA VAL A 134 -10.35 -4.83 8.73
C VAL A 134 -9.85 -5.52 9.98
N THR A 135 -8.88 -6.41 9.80
CA THR A 135 -8.15 -7.05 10.91
C THR A 135 -6.68 -6.67 10.86
N ARG A 136 -6.04 -6.60 12.02
CA ARG A 136 -4.61 -6.29 12.11
C ARG A 136 -3.77 -7.39 11.48
N ASN A 137 -2.82 -7.03 10.62
CA ASN A 137 -1.81 -7.94 10.11
C ASN A 137 -0.63 -8.07 11.11
N PRO A 138 -0.42 -9.24 11.75
CA PRO A 138 0.69 -9.42 12.69
C PRO A 138 2.06 -9.47 11.99
N TYR A 139 2.11 -9.70 10.68
CA TYR A 139 3.34 -9.80 9.89
C TYR A 139 3.60 -8.56 9.03
N SER A 140 2.95 -7.43 9.34
CA SER A 140 3.14 -6.21 8.56
C SER A 140 4.58 -5.72 8.61
N TRP A 141 5.06 -5.18 7.49
CA TRP A 141 6.37 -4.53 7.42
C TRP A 141 6.49 -3.34 8.36
N ASN A 142 5.37 -2.66 8.67
CA ASN A 142 5.41 -1.57 9.62
C ASN A 142 5.71 -2.01 11.06
N ASN A 143 5.83 -3.32 11.34
CA ASN A 143 6.39 -3.78 12.61
C ASN A 143 7.82 -3.26 12.86
N GLN A 144 8.60 -3.06 11.80
CA GLN A 144 10.04 -2.73 11.88
C GLN A 144 10.50 -1.59 10.96
N ALA A 145 9.63 -1.09 10.08
CA ALA A 145 9.93 0.02 9.18
C ALA A 145 8.83 1.07 9.22
N ASN A 146 9.16 2.31 8.88
CA ASN A 146 8.17 3.27 8.39
C ASN A 146 7.87 2.90 6.94
N VAL A 147 6.60 2.71 6.56
CA VAL A 147 6.25 2.25 5.21
C VAL A 147 5.39 3.28 4.50
N LEU A 148 5.79 3.65 3.29
CA LEU A 148 5.08 4.57 2.41
C LEU A 148 4.62 3.84 1.15
N TYR A 149 3.30 3.59 1.07
CA TYR A 149 2.65 3.02 -0.11
C TYR A 149 2.25 4.15 -1.05
N ILE A 150 2.62 4.06 -2.33
CA ILE A 150 2.41 5.15 -3.30
C ILE A 150 1.73 4.61 -4.55
N ASP A 151 0.59 5.21 -4.91
CA ASP A 151 -0.08 4.89 -6.18
C ASP A 151 0.58 5.67 -7.32
N GLN A 152 1.23 4.95 -8.24
CA GLN A 152 1.93 5.56 -9.36
C GLN A 152 1.80 4.72 -10.63
N PRO A 153 1.87 5.35 -11.82
CA PRO A 153 1.91 6.80 -12.08
C PRO A 153 0.57 7.53 -11.82
N VAL A 154 0.50 8.84 -12.13
CA VAL A 154 -0.76 9.59 -12.13
C VAL A 154 -1.84 8.84 -12.93
N GLY A 155 -3.02 8.65 -12.33
CA GLY A 155 -4.12 7.86 -12.88
C GLY A 155 -4.27 6.44 -12.31
N VAL A 156 -3.27 5.97 -11.54
CA VAL A 156 -3.32 4.67 -10.86
C VAL A 156 -3.99 4.79 -9.50
N GLY A 157 -4.86 3.83 -9.17
CA GLY A 157 -5.49 3.74 -7.86
C GLY A 157 -6.26 5.02 -7.52
N PHE A 158 -5.84 5.69 -6.45
CA PHE A 158 -6.42 6.98 -6.07
C PHE A 158 -5.70 8.19 -6.68
N SER A 159 -4.50 8.04 -7.24
CA SER A 159 -3.78 9.11 -7.93
C SER A 159 -4.55 9.58 -9.16
N HIS A 160 -4.66 10.90 -9.36
CA HIS A 160 -5.51 11.47 -10.41
C HIS A 160 -4.89 12.67 -11.11
N GLY A 161 -5.30 12.90 -12.35
CA GLY A 161 -4.89 14.06 -13.14
C GLY A 161 -4.64 13.76 -14.61
N ASP A 162 -3.88 14.65 -15.25
CA ASP A 162 -3.48 14.47 -16.65
C ASP A 162 -2.59 13.23 -16.83
N LEU A 163 -3.01 12.31 -17.70
CA LEU A 163 -2.34 11.04 -17.97
C LEU A 163 -1.20 11.23 -18.99
N LYS A 164 -0.08 11.82 -18.54
CA LYS A 164 1.06 12.17 -19.40
C LYS A 164 2.22 11.17 -19.34
N VAL A 165 2.21 10.25 -18.38
CA VAL A 165 3.30 9.28 -18.17
C VAL A 165 3.13 8.09 -19.12
N GLY A 166 4.13 7.87 -19.97
CA GLY A 166 4.19 6.72 -20.90
C GLY A 166 5.45 5.86 -20.76
N THR A 167 6.37 6.23 -19.86
CA THR A 167 7.65 5.53 -19.67
C THR A 167 8.04 5.47 -18.19
N SER A 168 8.86 4.49 -17.82
CA SER A 168 9.37 4.36 -16.44
C SER A 168 10.22 5.56 -16.02
N GLN A 169 10.92 6.22 -16.96
CA GLN A 169 11.70 7.43 -16.70
C GLN A 169 10.79 8.61 -16.31
N GLN A 170 9.66 8.78 -17.02
CA GLN A 170 8.67 9.79 -16.67
C GLN A 170 8.01 9.48 -15.32
N ALA A 171 7.66 8.22 -15.06
CA ALA A 171 7.12 7.80 -13.77
C ALA A 171 8.10 8.10 -12.61
N ALA A 172 9.39 7.79 -12.81
CA ALA A 172 10.43 8.07 -11.83
C ALA A 172 10.61 9.58 -11.57
N ALA A 173 10.46 10.43 -12.58
CA ALA A 173 10.53 11.89 -12.42
C ALA A 173 9.35 12.44 -11.58
N ASP A 174 8.15 11.92 -11.80
CA ASP A 174 6.97 12.26 -11.00
C ASP A 174 7.13 11.79 -9.55
N ILE A 175 7.62 10.56 -9.34
CA ILE A 175 7.91 10.03 -8.00
C ILE A 175 9.00 10.84 -7.29
N TRP A 176 10.06 11.23 -7.99
CA TRP A 176 11.09 12.10 -7.42
C TRP A 176 10.47 13.42 -6.95
N THR A 177 9.64 14.05 -7.78
CA THR A 177 8.93 15.28 -7.43
C THR A 177 8.02 15.08 -6.22
N PHE A 178 7.24 13.99 -6.20
CA PHE A 178 6.41 13.63 -5.05
C PHE A 178 7.23 13.49 -3.77
N LEU A 179 8.37 12.82 -3.80
CA LEU A 179 9.23 12.65 -2.63
C LEU A 179 9.79 13.99 -2.11
N GLN A 180 10.15 14.91 -3.02
CA GLN A 180 10.55 16.27 -2.60
C GLN A 180 9.41 16.98 -1.86
N ILE A 181 8.18 16.88 -2.37
CA ILE A 181 6.99 17.46 -1.72
C ILE A 181 6.78 16.80 -0.36
N PHE A 182 6.80 15.46 -0.31
CA PHE A 182 6.57 14.67 0.89
C PHE A 182 7.53 15.05 2.01
N PHE A 183 8.84 15.09 1.71
CA PHE A 183 9.86 15.43 2.68
C PHE A 183 9.95 16.92 3.04
N SER A 184 9.37 17.81 2.24
CA SER A 184 9.27 19.23 2.59
C SER A 184 8.22 19.51 3.67
N ASP A 185 7.29 18.59 3.88
CA ASP A 185 6.25 18.73 4.90
C ASP A 185 6.82 18.40 6.30
N SER A 186 6.57 19.28 7.26
CA SER A 186 7.07 19.17 8.63
C SER A 186 6.73 17.84 9.32
N ARG A 187 5.63 17.18 8.94
CA ARG A 187 5.22 15.88 9.50
C ARG A 187 6.15 14.74 9.10
N PHE A 188 6.77 14.85 7.92
CA PHE A 188 7.58 13.78 7.33
C PHE A 188 9.05 14.15 7.16
N ALA A 189 9.41 15.43 7.30
CA ALA A 189 10.78 15.92 7.16
C ALA A 189 11.79 15.16 8.04
N LYS A 190 11.39 14.70 9.23
CA LYS A 190 12.24 13.92 10.12
C LYS A 190 12.75 12.61 9.51
N TYR A 191 12.00 11.99 8.60
CA TYR A 191 12.35 10.71 7.99
C TYR A 191 13.44 10.81 6.90
N GLN A 192 13.85 12.02 6.50
CA GLN A 192 14.94 12.22 5.53
C GLN A 192 16.27 11.61 5.98
N ASN A 193 16.49 11.49 7.29
CA ASN A 193 17.71 10.95 7.87
C ASN A 193 17.67 9.42 8.05
N ASN A 194 16.52 8.79 7.80
CA ASN A 194 16.35 7.36 8.00
C ASN A 194 16.94 6.60 6.82
N ASN A 195 17.44 5.38 7.05
CA ASN A 195 17.89 4.51 5.98
C ASN A 195 16.72 4.26 5.00
N LEU A 196 16.92 4.62 3.73
CA LEU A 196 15.91 4.47 2.69
C LEU A 196 16.05 3.11 2.01
N ALA A 197 14.93 2.40 1.89
CA ALA A 197 14.81 1.20 1.08
C ALA A 197 13.66 1.37 0.07
N ILE A 198 13.89 0.96 -1.18
CA ILE A 198 12.90 1.01 -2.25
C ILE A 198 12.54 -0.42 -2.61
N TRP A 199 11.27 -0.78 -2.47
CA TRP A 199 10.75 -2.12 -2.73
C TRP A 199 9.66 -2.08 -3.78
N THR A 200 9.58 -3.14 -4.58
CA THR A 200 8.60 -3.28 -5.64
C THR A 200 8.27 -4.75 -5.90
N GLU A 201 7.09 -5.00 -6.47
CA GLU A 201 6.58 -6.33 -6.82
C GLU A 201 5.67 -6.22 -8.06
N SER A 202 5.59 -7.29 -8.85
CA SER A 202 4.77 -7.43 -10.06
C SER A 202 4.34 -8.87 -10.30
#